data_AF-A0A3B7A9D0-F1
#
_entry.id   AF-A0A3B7A9D0-F1
#
_cell.length_a   1.000
_cell.length_b   1.000
_cell.length_c   1.000
_cell.angle_alpha   90.00
_cell.angle_beta   90.00
_cell.angle_gamma   90.00
#
_symmetry.space_group_name_H-M   'P 1'
#
loop_
_entity.id
_entity.type
_entity.pdbx_description
1 polymer ?
#
loop_
_entity_poly.entity_id
_entity_poly.type
_entity_poly.pdbx_seq_one_letter_code
_entity_poly.pdbx_strand_id
1 'polypeptide(L)'
;MPPALPKLLCVEPSATQQAIIRGIAGRHQLEVIVCKGEAEALSLLDQQFCVMLVANELQDGDSFQLIESVRLSLEHATLPIAFISGSVDRALAYNAMNAGATEVFMRDDLSALDEFIAGCAGAPLESFESGGTVLLVEDSESHAEYVAHLCAMLGLHVEKCKDVQTALNLYRPRKYQLAIVDVVLNDIQSGITLVRRIRQNHQSRQPILVMSGYDDLPRRLLALKSGADDFISKPFSPEEFVWRVKKVLRSYAGHDRRETALPLVSEAMGHDFMHALSPREREIAAQILAGSSDKQIARDLGISYWTVRSHIEQIFTKTGALNRRDLMARFIGK
;
A
#
# COMPACT_ATOMS: atom_id res chain seq x y z
N MET A 1 21.21 1.22 -24.72
CA MET A 1 21.71 0.71 -23.42
C MET A 1 20.54 0.05 -22.72
N PRO A 2 20.71 -1.12 -22.07
CA PRO A 2 19.68 -1.66 -21.20
C PRO A 2 19.36 -0.65 -20.08
N PRO A 3 18.10 -0.58 -19.60
CA PRO A 3 17.74 0.29 -18.49
C PRO A 3 18.55 -0.10 -17.24
N ALA A 4 18.97 0.91 -16.46
CA ALA A 4 19.65 0.66 -15.20
C ALA A 4 18.72 -0.07 -14.24
N LEU A 5 19.24 -1.07 -13.52
CA LEU A 5 18.45 -1.83 -12.55
C LEU A 5 18.04 -0.91 -11.38
N PRO A 6 16.83 -1.09 -10.81
CA PRO A 6 16.44 -0.38 -9.61
C PRO A 6 17.37 -0.75 -8.45
N LYS A 7 17.71 0.23 -7.61
CA LYS A 7 18.67 0.06 -6.52
C LYS A 7 17.99 -0.15 -5.18
N LEU A 8 18.56 -1.03 -4.37
CA LEU A 8 18.25 -1.23 -2.95
C LEU A 8 19.45 -0.78 -2.13
N LEU A 9 19.21 0.09 -1.15
CA LEU A 9 20.22 0.46 -0.15
C LEU A 9 20.10 -0.49 1.05
N CYS A 10 21.17 -1.19 1.39
CA CYS A 10 21.23 -2.13 2.50
C CYS A 10 22.23 -1.61 3.54
N VAL A 11 21.70 -1.07 4.64
CA VAL A 11 22.47 -0.58 5.79
C VAL A 11 22.52 -1.68 6.85
N GLU A 12 23.47 -2.60 6.71
CA GLU A 12 23.54 -3.83 7.51
C GLU A 12 25.00 -4.24 7.72
N PRO A 13 25.56 -4.17 8.94
CA PRO A 13 26.94 -4.57 9.21
C PRO A 13 27.24 -6.06 8.98
N SER A 14 26.24 -6.95 9.17
CA SER A 14 26.42 -8.39 9.16
C SER A 14 26.54 -8.96 7.73
N ALA A 15 27.71 -9.50 7.39
CA ALA A 15 27.95 -10.12 6.09
C ALA A 15 26.98 -11.26 5.75
N THR A 16 26.54 -12.02 6.75
CA THR A 16 25.54 -13.09 6.58
C THR A 16 24.19 -12.52 6.16
N GLN A 17 23.74 -11.45 6.81
CA GLN A 17 22.47 -10.79 6.48
C GLN A 17 22.54 -10.09 5.13
N GLN A 18 23.66 -9.43 4.82
CA GLN A 18 23.91 -8.87 3.49
C GLN A 18 23.79 -9.93 2.38
N ALA A 19 24.33 -11.14 2.59
CA ALA A 19 24.24 -12.22 1.62
C ALA A 19 22.80 -12.70 1.41
N ILE A 20 22.01 -12.79 2.47
CA ILE A 20 20.58 -13.13 2.42
C ILE A 20 19.81 -12.06 1.63
N ILE A 21 20.01 -10.79 1.98
CA ILE A 21 19.38 -9.65 1.31
C ILE A 21 19.73 -9.62 -0.18
N ARG A 22 21.00 -9.84 -0.54
CA ARG A 22 21.43 -9.96 -1.95
C ARG A 22 20.73 -11.12 -2.67
N GLY A 23 20.55 -12.25 -2.00
CA GLY A 23 19.82 -13.39 -2.55
C GLY A 23 18.35 -13.08 -2.83
N ILE A 24 17.67 -12.38 -1.92
CA ILE A 24 16.28 -11.92 -2.08
C ILE A 24 16.18 -10.90 -3.21
N ALA A 25 16.98 -9.83 -3.14
CA ALA A 25 16.98 -8.75 -4.11
C ALA A 25 17.31 -9.22 -5.55
N GLY A 26 18.19 -10.22 -5.68
CA GLY A 26 18.53 -10.84 -6.97
C GLY A 26 17.34 -11.50 -7.68
N ARG A 27 16.35 -12.02 -6.94
CA ARG A 27 15.11 -12.57 -7.53
C ARG A 27 14.25 -11.49 -8.20
N HIS A 28 14.38 -10.25 -7.73
CA HIS A 28 13.63 -9.08 -8.19
C HIS A 28 14.45 -8.14 -9.08
N GLN A 29 15.61 -8.60 -9.55
CA GLN A 29 16.50 -7.83 -10.45
C GLN A 29 16.94 -6.47 -9.87
N LEU A 30 17.13 -6.41 -8.55
CA LEU A 30 17.61 -5.21 -7.88
C LEU A 30 19.14 -5.19 -7.78
N GLU A 31 19.74 -4.03 -8.02
CA GLU A 31 21.13 -3.77 -7.66
C GLU A 31 21.21 -3.44 -6.16
N VAL A 32 21.98 -4.23 -5.39
CA VAL A 32 22.13 -4.00 -3.94
C VAL A 32 23.42 -3.24 -3.66
N ILE A 33 23.26 -2.02 -3.17
CA ILE A 33 24.33 -1.18 -2.62
C ILE A 33 24.34 -1.39 -1.11
N VAL A 34 25.49 -1.75 -0.55
CA VAL A 34 25.63 -2.07 0.87
C VAL A 34 26.50 -1.03 1.53
N CYS A 35 26.07 -0.58 2.70
CA CYS A 35 26.88 0.18 3.65
C CYS A 35 26.67 -0.39 5.06
N LYS A 36 27.52 0.02 6.00
CA LYS A 36 27.48 -0.54 7.37
C LYS A 36 27.00 0.44 8.44
N GLY A 37 26.94 1.73 8.14
CA GLY A 37 26.60 2.73 9.14
C GLY A 37 25.96 3.98 8.58
N GLU A 38 25.53 4.85 9.49
CA GLU A 38 24.75 6.04 9.20
C GLU A 38 25.47 7.00 8.26
N ALA A 39 26.74 7.32 8.53
CA ALA A 39 27.48 8.31 7.74
C ALA A 39 27.62 7.88 6.27
N GLU A 40 27.94 6.59 6.04
CA GLU A 40 28.05 6.03 4.70
C GLU A 40 26.67 5.96 4.01
N ALA A 41 25.63 5.55 4.73
CA ALA A 41 24.27 5.52 4.20
C ALA A 41 23.81 6.88 3.70
N LEU A 42 23.98 7.94 4.51
CA LEU A 42 23.61 9.31 4.12
C LEU A 42 24.39 9.80 2.90
N SER A 43 25.69 9.48 2.79
CA SER A 43 26.50 9.84 1.62
C SER A 43 26.06 9.14 0.32
N LEU A 44 25.43 7.96 0.43
CA LEU A 44 24.96 7.20 -0.71
C LEU A 44 23.60 7.67 -1.22
N LEU A 45 22.82 8.38 -0.40
CA LEU A 45 21.47 8.86 -0.75
C LEU A 45 21.47 9.90 -1.88
N ASP A 46 22.61 10.42 -2.32
CA ASP A 46 22.68 11.16 -3.60
C ASP A 46 22.25 10.30 -4.81
N GLN A 47 22.20 8.97 -4.64
CA GLN A 47 21.67 8.04 -5.62
C GLN A 47 20.20 7.70 -5.35
N GLN A 48 19.45 7.42 -6.42
CA GLN A 48 18.07 6.96 -6.29
C GLN A 48 18.00 5.49 -5.86
N PHE A 49 17.23 5.23 -4.81
CA PHE A 49 16.87 3.89 -4.34
C PHE A 49 15.35 3.70 -4.39
N CYS A 50 14.91 2.48 -4.66
CA CYS A 50 13.48 2.13 -4.60
C CYS A 50 13.06 1.63 -3.21
N VAL A 51 14.03 1.20 -2.39
CA VAL A 51 13.84 0.72 -1.02
C VAL A 51 15.16 0.80 -0.25
N MET A 52 15.07 1.07 1.05
CA MET A 52 16.18 1.00 2.00
C MET A 52 15.88 -0.05 3.07
N LEU A 53 16.85 -0.91 3.36
CA LEU A 53 16.82 -1.83 4.49
C LEU A 53 17.78 -1.33 5.55
N VAL A 54 17.32 -1.25 6.80
CA VAL A 54 18.11 -0.75 7.93
C VAL A 54 18.14 -1.79 9.03
N ALA A 55 19.33 -2.23 9.41
CA ALA A 55 19.52 -3.12 10.56
C ALA A 55 19.31 -2.38 11.88
N ASN A 56 18.92 -3.11 12.92
CA ASN A 56 18.81 -2.54 14.27
C ASN A 56 20.12 -1.90 14.77
N GLU A 57 21.23 -2.62 14.60
CA GLU A 57 22.56 -2.18 15.03
C GLU A 57 23.39 -1.82 13.81
N LEU A 58 23.98 -0.63 13.82
CA LEU A 58 24.85 -0.11 12.78
C LEU A 58 26.30 -0.10 13.25
N GLN A 59 27.25 -0.04 12.30
CA GLN A 59 28.68 0.10 12.61
C GLN A 59 28.98 1.46 13.26
N ASP A 60 28.26 2.49 12.83
CA ASP A 60 28.28 3.84 13.37
C ASP A 60 26.88 4.47 13.23
N GLY A 61 26.58 5.39 14.16
CA GLY A 61 25.30 6.08 14.20
C GLY A 61 24.18 5.29 14.87
N ASP A 62 23.00 5.89 14.89
CA ASP A 62 21.78 5.28 15.42
C ASP A 62 20.79 5.01 14.27
N SER A 63 20.25 3.79 14.25
CA SER A 63 19.37 3.36 13.15
C SER A 63 18.07 4.17 13.10
N PHE A 64 17.55 4.66 14.23
CA PHE A 64 16.37 5.51 14.25
C PHE A 64 16.70 6.93 13.79
N GLN A 65 17.82 7.50 14.24
CA GLN A 65 18.28 8.82 13.78
C GLN A 65 18.54 8.84 12.27
N LEU A 66 19.17 7.79 11.72
CA LEU A 66 19.31 7.63 10.27
C LEU A 66 17.95 7.71 9.56
N ILE A 67 16.96 6.93 10.03
CA ILE A 67 15.62 6.91 9.43
C ILE A 67 14.97 8.29 9.53
N GLU A 68 15.05 8.95 10.69
CA GLU A 68 14.54 10.32 10.86
C GLU A 68 15.21 11.31 9.90
N SER A 69 16.54 11.25 9.74
CA SER A 69 17.28 12.08 8.78
C SER A 69 16.84 11.83 7.34
N VAL A 70 16.62 10.57 6.95
CA VAL A 70 16.06 10.24 5.61
C VAL A 70 14.65 10.82 5.45
N ARG A 71 13.84 10.79 6.51
CA ARG A 71 12.47 11.36 6.49
C ARG A 71 12.43 12.88 6.43
N LEU A 72 13.43 13.55 6.99
CA LEU A 72 13.58 15.01 6.91
C LEU A 72 14.13 15.47 5.54
N SER A 73 14.70 14.57 4.74
CA SER A 73 15.16 14.86 3.37
C SER A 73 13.98 14.89 2.40
N LEU A 74 13.76 16.02 1.73
CA LEU A 74 12.67 16.17 0.75
C LEU A 74 12.75 15.14 -0.39
N GLU A 75 13.96 14.73 -0.78
CA GLU A 75 14.17 13.78 -1.87
C GLU A 75 13.91 12.33 -1.46
N HIS A 76 14.02 12.01 -0.16
CA HIS A 76 13.99 10.63 0.35
C HIS A 76 12.88 10.38 1.37
N ALA A 77 12.07 11.39 1.70
CA ALA A 77 11.01 11.29 2.71
C ALA A 77 10.00 10.15 2.44
N THR A 78 9.82 9.77 1.17
CA THR A 78 8.89 8.71 0.75
C THR A 78 9.56 7.38 0.44
N LEU A 79 10.89 7.28 0.55
CA LEU A 79 11.64 6.04 0.33
C LEU A 79 11.09 4.94 1.27
N PRO A 80 10.60 3.80 0.75
CA PRO A 80 10.21 2.68 1.60
C PRO A 80 11.41 2.23 2.44
N ILE A 81 11.23 2.18 3.77
CA ILE A 81 12.27 1.76 4.71
C ILE A 81 11.78 0.50 5.45
N ALA A 82 12.50 -0.60 5.31
CA ALA A 82 12.26 -1.80 6.11
C ALA A 82 13.32 -1.92 7.20
N PHE A 83 12.86 -1.99 8.45
CA PHE A 83 13.73 -2.15 9.61
C PHE A 83 13.86 -3.62 9.98
N ILE A 84 15.09 -4.13 10.09
CA ILE A 84 15.36 -5.53 10.38
C ILE A 84 15.79 -5.69 11.84
N SER A 85 14.95 -6.35 12.63
CA SER A 85 15.20 -6.66 14.04
C SER A 85 15.62 -8.12 14.25
N GLY A 86 16.60 -8.35 15.12
CA GLY A 86 16.98 -9.68 15.60
C GLY A 86 16.20 -10.16 16.83
N SER A 87 15.33 -9.32 17.41
CA SER A 87 14.58 -9.64 18.62
C SER A 87 13.10 -9.25 18.48
N VAL A 88 12.24 -9.93 19.24
CA VAL A 88 10.78 -9.69 19.28
C VAL A 88 10.43 -8.52 20.22
N ASP A 89 11.29 -7.50 20.30
CA ASP A 89 11.09 -6.36 21.17
C ASP A 89 10.03 -5.41 20.60
N ARG A 90 8.91 -5.28 21.33
CA ARG A 90 7.81 -4.39 20.95
C ARG A 90 8.18 -2.90 21.06
N ALA A 91 9.05 -2.53 21.99
CA ALA A 91 9.51 -1.15 22.14
C ALA A 91 10.36 -0.77 20.93
N LEU A 92 11.23 -1.68 20.50
CA LEU A 92 12.07 -1.49 19.32
C LEU A 92 11.25 -1.31 18.04
N ALA A 93 10.26 -2.19 17.80
CA ALA A 93 9.39 -2.07 16.64
C ALA A 93 8.58 -0.76 16.66
N TYR A 94 8.10 -0.34 17.83
CA TYR A 94 7.39 0.94 18.00
C TYR A 94 8.29 2.14 17.69
N ASN A 95 9.53 2.14 18.19
CA ASN A 95 10.49 3.21 17.95
C ASN A 95 10.88 3.29 16.46
N ALA A 96 11.09 2.15 15.80
CA ALA A 96 11.37 2.10 14.36
C ALA A 96 10.24 2.74 13.53
N MET A 97 8.98 2.40 13.86
CA MET A 97 7.81 2.97 13.20
C MET A 97 7.69 4.48 13.42
N ASN A 98 7.93 4.95 14.66
CA ASN A 98 7.89 6.38 14.98
C ASN A 98 9.00 7.19 14.31
N ALA A 99 10.19 6.60 14.17
CA ALA A 99 11.29 7.19 13.42
C ALA A 99 10.96 7.32 11.92
N GLY A 100 9.99 6.54 11.43
CA GLY A 100 9.46 6.60 10.08
C GLY A 100 9.76 5.37 9.22
N ALA A 101 10.16 4.24 9.81
CA ALA A 101 10.22 2.98 9.07
C ALA A 101 8.83 2.65 8.48
N THR A 102 8.81 2.11 7.27
CA THR A 102 7.59 1.68 6.59
C THR A 102 7.08 0.35 7.13
N GLU A 103 8.00 -0.58 7.42
CA GLU A 103 7.66 -1.87 8.04
C GLU A 103 8.85 -2.41 8.88
N VAL A 104 8.55 -3.27 9.87
CA VAL A 104 9.55 -3.95 10.70
C VAL A 104 9.49 -5.45 10.45
N PHE A 105 10.64 -6.05 10.12
CA PHE A 105 10.77 -7.48 9.89
C PHE A 105 11.70 -8.12 10.91
N MET A 106 11.41 -9.37 11.23
CA MET A 106 12.34 -10.22 11.96
C MET A 106 13.41 -10.75 11.00
N ARG A 107 14.65 -10.91 11.46
CA ARG A 107 15.76 -11.48 10.66
C ARG A 107 15.43 -12.82 9.98
N ASP A 108 14.53 -13.60 10.59
CA ASP A 108 14.16 -14.92 10.09
C ASP A 108 12.89 -14.91 9.22
N ASP A 109 12.16 -13.78 9.17
CA ASP A 109 10.95 -13.63 8.34
C ASP A 109 11.29 -13.19 6.91
N LEU A 110 12.04 -14.05 6.24
CA LEU A 110 12.54 -13.78 4.89
C LEU A 110 11.43 -13.74 3.84
N SER A 111 10.27 -14.37 4.11
CA SER A 111 9.16 -14.41 3.15
C SER A 111 8.43 -13.07 3.12
N ALA A 112 8.11 -12.49 4.29
CA ALA A 112 7.49 -11.18 4.35
C ALA A 112 8.43 -10.08 3.82
N LEU A 113 9.74 -10.19 4.10
CA LEU A 113 10.74 -9.28 3.55
C LEU A 113 10.85 -9.40 2.02
N ASP A 114 10.80 -10.61 1.45
CA ASP A 114 10.78 -10.84 0.00
C ASP A 114 9.54 -10.22 -0.65
N GLU A 115 8.35 -10.38 -0.06
CA GLU A 115 7.10 -9.76 -0.54
C GLU A 115 7.17 -8.22 -0.51
N PHE A 116 7.71 -7.64 0.56
CA PHE A 116 7.90 -6.19 0.69
C PHE A 116 8.87 -5.65 -0.38
N ILE A 117 10.03 -6.31 -0.54
CA ILE A 117 11.02 -5.95 -1.55
C ILE A 117 10.43 -6.10 -2.95
N ALA A 118 9.68 -7.17 -3.23
CA ALA A 118 8.98 -7.36 -4.50
C ALA A 118 8.01 -6.20 -4.80
N GLY A 119 7.26 -5.74 -3.79
CA GLY A 119 6.34 -4.61 -3.90
C GLY A 119 7.05 -3.28 -4.21
N CYS A 120 8.30 -3.13 -3.78
CA CYS A 120 9.14 -1.97 -4.07
C CYS A 120 9.85 -2.08 -5.42
N ALA A 121 10.32 -3.29 -5.78
CA ALA A 121 11.01 -3.60 -7.03
C ALA A 121 10.09 -3.61 -8.26
N GLY A 122 8.82 -3.98 -8.06
CA GLY A 122 7.77 -4.04 -9.07
C GLY A 122 7.30 -2.70 -9.64
N ALA A 123 8.06 -1.64 -9.45
CA ALA A 123 7.93 -0.44 -10.25
C ALA A 123 9.30 0.22 -10.41
N PRO A 124 10.02 -0.02 -11.53
CA PRO A 124 10.70 1.12 -12.10
C PRO A 124 9.63 2.21 -12.27
N LEU A 125 10.00 3.46 -12.01
CA LEU A 125 9.34 4.61 -12.63
C LEU A 125 9.57 4.51 -14.15
N GLU A 126 9.15 3.42 -14.79
CA GLU A 126 8.88 3.49 -16.22
C GLU A 126 7.77 4.52 -16.31
N SER A 127 8.14 5.65 -16.88
CA SER A 127 7.29 6.66 -17.47
C SER A 127 5.85 6.21 -17.42
N PHE A 128 5.01 6.84 -16.58
CA PHE A 128 3.59 6.86 -16.91
C PHE A 128 3.57 7.22 -18.40
N GLU A 129 3.07 6.31 -19.26
CA GLU A 129 2.95 6.64 -20.67
C GLU A 129 2.24 7.99 -20.68
N SER A 130 2.96 9.00 -21.18
CA SER A 130 2.51 10.38 -21.07
C SER A 130 1.20 10.45 -21.84
N GLY A 131 0.08 10.60 -21.12
CA GLY A 131 -1.23 10.39 -21.70
C GLY A 131 -2.16 9.58 -20.80
N GLY A 132 -2.76 10.24 -19.82
CA GLY A 132 -3.84 9.68 -19.03
C GLY A 132 -4.76 10.77 -18.51
N THR A 133 -6.05 10.48 -18.44
CA THR A 133 -7.04 11.44 -17.93
C THR A 133 -7.50 11.03 -16.53
N VAL A 134 -7.47 11.98 -15.61
CA VAL A 134 -7.99 11.89 -14.25
C VAL A 134 -9.33 12.62 -14.19
N LEU A 135 -10.36 11.96 -13.66
CA LEU A 135 -11.59 12.65 -13.26
C LEU A 135 -11.39 13.22 -11.86
N LEU A 136 -11.42 14.54 -11.71
CA LEU A 136 -11.33 15.21 -10.40
C LEU A 136 -12.69 15.77 -10.00
N VAL A 137 -13.20 15.33 -8.86
CA VAL A 137 -14.44 15.82 -8.25
C VAL A 137 -14.10 16.63 -7.01
N GLU A 138 -14.13 17.95 -7.13
CA GLU A 138 -13.73 18.92 -6.11
C GLU A 138 -14.48 20.23 -6.35
N ASP A 139 -15.16 20.74 -5.33
CA ASP A 139 -15.99 21.95 -5.43
C ASP A 139 -15.20 23.24 -5.16
N SER A 140 -14.10 23.15 -4.41
CA SER A 140 -13.16 24.25 -4.22
C SER A 140 -12.24 24.43 -5.43
N GLU A 141 -12.40 25.52 -6.19
CA GLU A 141 -11.60 25.77 -7.39
C GLU A 141 -10.09 25.83 -7.09
N SER A 142 -9.69 26.49 -6.00
CA SER A 142 -8.28 26.62 -5.63
C SER A 142 -7.65 25.26 -5.28
N HIS A 143 -8.40 24.39 -4.60
CA HIS A 143 -7.94 23.04 -4.30
C HIS A 143 -7.93 22.16 -5.55
N ALA A 144 -8.92 22.32 -6.44
CA ALA A 144 -8.98 21.61 -7.70
C ALA A 144 -7.80 21.97 -8.62
N GLU A 145 -7.40 23.25 -8.66
CA GLU A 145 -6.21 23.71 -9.39
C GLU A 145 -4.92 23.14 -8.79
N TYR A 146 -4.81 23.14 -7.46
CA TYR A 146 -3.66 22.56 -6.78
C TYR A 146 -3.50 21.06 -7.09
N VAL A 147 -4.57 20.28 -6.95
CA VAL A 147 -4.57 18.84 -7.28
C VAL A 147 -4.28 18.62 -8.77
N ALA A 148 -4.85 19.44 -9.65
CA ALA A 148 -4.56 19.36 -11.09
C ALA A 148 -3.09 19.63 -11.40
N HIS A 149 -2.45 20.58 -10.70
CA HIS A 149 -1.02 20.83 -10.83
C HIS A 149 -0.18 19.62 -10.37
N LEU A 150 -0.53 18.98 -9.25
CA LEU A 150 0.14 17.76 -8.79
C LEU A 150 0.01 16.60 -9.80
N CYS A 151 -1.19 16.41 -10.38
CA CYS A 151 -1.42 15.42 -11.44
C CYS A 151 -0.61 15.74 -12.71
N ALA A 152 -0.49 17.01 -13.08
CA ALA A 152 0.28 17.41 -14.26
C ALA A 152 1.77 17.09 -14.11
N MET A 153 2.34 17.21 -12.90
CA MET A 153 3.72 16.76 -12.62
C MET A 153 3.91 15.25 -12.82
N LEU A 154 2.82 14.46 -12.78
CA LEU A 154 2.82 13.03 -13.08
C LEU A 154 2.52 12.72 -14.55
N GLY A 155 2.39 13.74 -15.41
CA GLY A 155 2.02 13.56 -16.82
C GLY A 155 0.53 13.24 -17.04
N LEU A 156 -0.32 13.48 -16.04
CA LEU A 156 -1.76 13.23 -16.10
C LEU A 156 -2.54 14.51 -16.43
N HIS A 157 -3.50 14.39 -17.35
CA HIS A 157 -4.48 15.44 -17.63
C HIS A 157 -5.66 15.33 -16.68
N VAL A 158 -6.18 16.47 -16.21
CA VAL A 158 -7.31 16.47 -15.28
C VAL A 158 -8.56 17.05 -15.93
N GLU A 159 -9.63 16.27 -15.93
CA GLU A 159 -10.99 16.74 -16.23
C GLU A 159 -11.70 17.01 -14.89
N LYS A 160 -11.95 18.30 -14.62
CA LYS A 160 -12.51 18.77 -13.34
C LYS A 160 -14.03 18.83 -13.38
N CYS A 161 -14.69 18.47 -12.30
CA CYS A 161 -16.09 18.77 -12.03
C CYS A 161 -16.32 19.05 -10.55
N LYS A 162 -17.41 19.75 -10.22
CA LYS A 162 -17.65 20.29 -8.86
C LYS A 162 -18.66 19.50 -8.04
N ASP A 163 -19.40 18.60 -8.67
CA ASP A 163 -20.55 17.94 -8.05
C ASP A 163 -20.71 16.50 -8.56
N VAL A 164 -21.47 15.70 -7.79
CA VAL A 164 -21.65 14.26 -8.03
C VAL A 164 -22.42 14.01 -9.33
N GLN A 165 -23.40 14.85 -9.64
CA GLN A 165 -24.25 14.64 -10.82
C GLN A 165 -23.47 14.86 -12.11
N THR A 166 -22.67 15.91 -12.18
CA THR A 166 -21.76 16.19 -13.28
C THR A 166 -20.73 15.06 -13.41
N ALA A 167 -20.16 14.59 -12.30
CA ALA A 167 -19.22 13.46 -12.31
C ALA A 167 -19.85 12.18 -12.91
N LEU A 168 -21.09 11.85 -12.55
CA LEU A 168 -21.82 10.70 -13.11
C LEU A 168 -22.12 10.87 -14.61
N ASN A 169 -22.44 12.10 -15.03
CA ASN A 169 -22.69 12.42 -16.44
C ASN A 169 -21.42 12.27 -17.29
N LEU A 170 -20.27 12.68 -16.76
CA LEU A 170 -18.96 12.59 -17.41
C LEU A 170 -18.37 11.17 -17.37
N TYR A 171 -18.62 10.43 -16.29
CA TYR A 171 -18.05 9.12 -16.06
C TYR A 171 -18.41 8.12 -17.16
N ARG A 172 -17.39 7.58 -17.83
CA ARG A 172 -17.52 6.48 -18.78
C ARG A 172 -16.48 5.41 -18.43
N PRO A 173 -16.85 4.11 -18.44
CA PRO A 173 -15.89 3.05 -18.17
C PRO A 173 -14.65 3.18 -19.08
N ARG A 174 -13.46 2.98 -18.51
CA ARG A 174 -12.15 3.06 -19.19
C ARG A 174 -11.76 4.43 -19.78
N LYS A 175 -12.58 5.49 -19.63
CA LYS A 175 -12.20 6.85 -20.04
C LYS A 175 -11.11 7.44 -19.14
N TYR A 176 -11.19 7.16 -17.84
CA TYR A 176 -10.29 7.73 -16.84
C TYR A 176 -9.36 6.66 -16.27
N GLN A 177 -8.08 6.99 -16.13
CA GLN A 177 -7.12 6.12 -15.46
C GLN A 177 -7.26 6.19 -13.94
N LEU A 178 -7.75 7.31 -13.41
CA LEU A 178 -8.02 7.50 -12.00
C LEU A 178 -9.19 8.47 -11.83
N ALA A 179 -10.04 8.22 -10.84
CA ALA A 179 -10.95 9.20 -10.31
C ALA A 179 -10.45 9.65 -8.93
N ILE A 180 -10.33 10.95 -8.73
CA ILE A 180 -10.01 11.57 -7.45
C ILE A 180 -11.26 12.28 -6.96
N VAL A 181 -11.76 11.91 -5.79
CA VAL A 181 -13.09 12.33 -5.33
C VAL A 181 -13.00 12.92 -3.93
N ASP A 182 -13.38 14.19 -3.75
CA ASP A 182 -13.62 14.73 -2.42
C ASP A 182 -14.88 14.12 -1.79
N VAL A 183 -14.78 13.70 -0.53
CA VAL A 183 -15.92 13.26 0.29
C VAL A 183 -16.90 14.40 0.54
N VAL A 184 -16.37 15.58 0.87
CA VAL A 184 -17.16 16.74 1.29
C VAL A 184 -17.29 17.66 0.09
N LEU A 185 -18.48 17.62 -0.52
CA LEU A 185 -18.85 18.51 -1.62
C LEU A 185 -19.97 19.41 -1.13
N ASN A 186 -20.07 20.63 -1.63
CA ASN A 186 -21.21 21.54 -1.38
C ASN A 186 -22.54 21.08 -2.04
N ASP A 187 -22.59 19.86 -2.56
CA ASP A 187 -23.78 19.23 -3.17
C ASP A 187 -24.58 18.42 -2.12
N ILE A 188 -25.83 18.06 -2.43
CA ILE A 188 -26.70 17.21 -1.61
C ILE A 188 -26.08 15.81 -1.43
N GLN A 189 -25.29 15.36 -2.41
CA GLN A 189 -24.66 14.03 -2.41
C GLN A 189 -23.17 14.13 -2.07
N SER A 190 -22.72 13.28 -1.15
CA SER A 190 -21.30 13.16 -0.80
C SER A 190 -20.51 12.41 -1.88
N GLY A 191 -19.20 12.63 -1.94
CA GLY A 191 -18.31 11.87 -2.83
C GLY A 191 -18.38 10.37 -2.60
N ILE A 192 -18.64 9.91 -1.38
CA ILE A 192 -18.86 8.48 -1.08
C ILE A 192 -20.06 7.91 -1.86
N THR A 193 -21.10 8.71 -2.08
CA THR A 193 -22.26 8.33 -2.89
C THR A 193 -21.86 8.09 -4.35
N LEU A 194 -20.99 8.95 -4.89
CA LEU A 194 -20.42 8.77 -6.22
C LEU A 194 -19.64 7.45 -6.32
N VAL A 195 -18.76 7.17 -5.34
CA VAL A 195 -17.98 5.92 -5.31
C VAL A 195 -18.90 4.69 -5.38
N ARG A 196 -19.95 4.65 -4.56
CA ARG A 196 -20.92 3.54 -4.56
C ARG A 196 -21.59 3.38 -5.93
N ARG A 197 -22.01 4.47 -6.56
CA ARG A 197 -22.66 4.43 -7.88
C ARG A 197 -21.72 3.95 -8.97
N ILE A 198 -20.46 4.38 -8.97
CA ILE A 198 -19.44 3.89 -9.91
C ILE A 198 -19.25 2.37 -9.73
N ARG A 199 -19.27 1.88 -8.48
CA ARG A 199 -19.06 0.46 -8.14
C ARG A 199 -20.28 -0.44 -8.30
N GLN A 200 -21.49 0.11 -8.34
CA GLN A 200 -22.71 -0.65 -8.65
C GLN A 200 -22.67 -1.29 -10.03
N ASN A 201 -21.89 -0.73 -10.96
CA ASN A 201 -21.59 -1.40 -12.21
C ASN A 201 -20.49 -2.46 -11.95
N HIS A 202 -20.87 -3.75 -11.94
CA HIS A 202 -19.98 -4.87 -11.64
C HIS A 202 -18.76 -5.00 -12.58
N GLN A 203 -18.78 -4.33 -13.74
CA GLN A 203 -17.65 -4.28 -14.68
C GLN A 203 -16.69 -3.11 -14.39
N SER A 204 -17.04 -2.22 -13.46
CA SER A 204 -16.25 -1.03 -13.15
C SER A 204 -15.01 -1.38 -12.34
N ARG A 205 -13.86 -1.37 -13.03
CA ARG A 205 -12.51 -1.41 -12.45
C ARG A 205 -11.87 -0.02 -12.39
N GLN A 206 -12.68 1.05 -12.34
CA GLN A 206 -12.15 2.41 -12.27
C GLN A 206 -11.30 2.56 -11.01
N PRO A 207 -10.02 2.93 -11.07
CA PRO A 207 -9.27 3.27 -9.86
C PRO A 207 -9.83 4.55 -9.23
N ILE A 208 -10.06 4.55 -7.92
CA ILE A 208 -10.67 5.66 -7.17
C ILE A 208 -9.84 5.99 -5.92
N LEU A 209 -9.27 7.20 -5.88
CA LEU A 209 -8.67 7.80 -4.69
C LEU A 209 -9.66 8.79 -4.07
N VAL A 210 -9.94 8.63 -2.78
CA VAL A 210 -10.82 9.55 -2.05
C VAL A 210 -10.00 10.55 -1.23
N MET A 211 -10.38 11.83 -1.27
CA MET A 211 -9.81 12.89 -0.44
C MET A 211 -10.84 13.34 0.60
N SER A 212 -10.43 13.70 1.82
CA SER A 212 -11.35 14.31 2.79
C SER A 212 -10.65 15.23 3.77
N GLY A 213 -11.25 16.38 4.08
CA GLY A 213 -10.82 17.27 5.17
C GLY A 213 -11.13 16.76 6.58
N TYR A 214 -11.80 15.62 6.70
CA TYR A 214 -12.02 14.96 7.99
C TYR A 214 -11.17 13.71 8.09
N ASP A 215 -10.31 13.67 9.11
CA ASP A 215 -9.43 12.54 9.40
C ASP A 215 -10.01 11.59 10.46
N ASP A 216 -11.33 11.34 10.42
CA ASP A 216 -11.96 10.40 11.34
C ASP A 216 -12.05 8.98 10.75
N LEU A 217 -11.63 8.00 11.55
CA LEU A 217 -11.62 6.59 11.19
C LEU A 217 -12.96 6.09 10.60
N PRO A 218 -14.15 6.47 11.12
CA PRO A 218 -15.43 6.06 10.53
C PRO A 218 -15.59 6.46 9.06
N ARG A 219 -15.29 7.71 8.69
CA ARG A 219 -15.40 8.18 7.30
C ARG A 219 -14.39 7.50 6.38
N ARG A 220 -13.15 7.32 6.84
CA ARG A 220 -12.12 6.57 6.11
C ARG A 220 -12.57 5.14 5.82
N LEU A 221 -13.06 4.43 6.84
CA LEU A 221 -13.60 3.07 6.68
C LEU A 221 -14.82 3.04 5.76
N LEU A 222 -15.69 4.05 5.82
CA LEU A 222 -16.88 4.14 4.97
C LEU A 222 -16.52 4.34 3.50
N ALA A 223 -15.53 5.17 3.20
CA ALA A 223 -15.03 5.39 1.85
C ALA A 223 -14.46 4.09 1.25
N LEU A 224 -13.57 3.41 1.99
CA LEU A 224 -12.97 2.14 1.55
C LEU A 224 -14.02 1.04 1.38
N LYS A 225 -14.95 0.87 2.34
CA LYS A 225 -16.06 -0.10 2.22
C LYS A 225 -17.01 0.20 1.06
N SER A 226 -17.07 1.44 0.59
CA SER A 226 -17.87 1.84 -0.56
C SER A 226 -17.19 1.49 -1.89
N GLY A 227 -15.94 1.01 -1.86
CA GLY A 227 -15.16 0.54 -3.00
C GLY A 227 -14.10 1.53 -3.48
N ALA A 228 -13.71 2.52 -2.68
CA ALA A 228 -12.51 3.32 -2.94
C ALA A 228 -11.24 2.46 -2.77
N ASP A 229 -10.23 2.71 -3.60
CA ASP A 229 -8.98 1.95 -3.61
C ASP A 229 -7.95 2.47 -2.60
N ASP A 230 -7.93 3.77 -2.36
CA ASP A 230 -7.18 4.38 -1.27
C ASP A 230 -7.86 5.69 -0.80
N PHE A 231 -7.32 6.25 0.28
CA PHE A 231 -7.83 7.43 0.94
C PHE A 231 -6.67 8.35 1.36
N ILE A 232 -6.86 9.65 1.20
CA ILE A 232 -5.92 10.69 1.65
C ILE A 232 -6.65 11.77 2.46
N SER A 233 -6.09 12.11 3.61
CA SER A 233 -6.64 13.15 4.51
C SER A 233 -6.12 14.53 4.06
N LYS A 234 -6.97 15.56 4.08
CA LYS A 234 -6.57 16.95 3.87
C LYS A 234 -6.28 17.61 5.24
N PRO A 235 -5.26 18.47 5.36
CA PRO A 235 -4.27 18.79 4.33
C PRO A 235 -3.29 17.64 4.10
N PHE A 236 -2.83 17.47 2.86
CA PHE A 236 -1.81 16.49 2.47
C PHE A 236 -0.59 17.18 1.86
N SER A 237 0.55 16.50 1.89
CA SER A 237 1.75 16.97 1.19
C SER A 237 1.73 16.57 -0.30
N PRO A 238 2.41 17.31 -1.19
CA PRO A 238 2.58 16.90 -2.59
C PRO A 238 3.10 15.46 -2.75
N GLU A 239 4.04 15.07 -1.89
CA GLU A 239 4.71 13.77 -1.91
C GLU A 239 3.74 12.65 -1.51
N GLU A 240 2.93 12.86 -0.47
CA GLU A 240 1.89 11.91 -0.07
C GLU A 240 0.89 11.70 -1.20
N PHE A 241 0.42 12.79 -1.81
CA PHE A 241 -0.50 12.72 -2.94
C PHE A 241 0.09 11.91 -4.10
N VAL A 242 1.32 12.23 -4.50
CA VAL A 242 2.03 11.53 -5.58
C VAL A 242 2.17 10.04 -5.27
N TRP A 243 2.52 9.68 -4.03
CA TRP A 243 2.68 8.29 -3.63
C TRP A 243 1.34 7.54 -3.67
N ARG A 244 0.25 8.13 -3.16
CA ARG A 244 -1.10 7.53 -3.17
C ARG A 244 -1.59 7.31 -4.59
N VAL A 245 -1.45 8.31 -5.46
CA VAL A 245 -1.81 8.20 -6.89
C VAL A 245 -1.02 7.09 -7.56
N LYS A 246 0.30 7.06 -7.38
CA LYS A 246 1.16 6.00 -7.94
C LYS A 246 0.76 4.61 -7.44
N LYS A 247 0.53 4.46 -6.13
CA LYS A 247 0.11 3.20 -5.52
C LYS A 247 -1.20 2.70 -6.13
N VAL A 248 -2.22 3.56 -6.22
CA VAL A 248 -3.51 3.18 -6.80
C VAL A 248 -3.36 2.77 -8.27
N LEU A 249 -2.62 3.55 -9.07
CA LEU A 249 -2.42 3.24 -10.49
C LEU A 249 -1.63 1.94 -10.71
N ARG A 250 -0.60 1.66 -9.91
CA ARG A 250 0.19 0.41 -9.99
C ARG A 250 -0.66 -0.84 -9.83
N SER A 251 -1.62 -0.83 -8.90
CA SER A 251 -2.52 -1.96 -8.66
C SER A 251 -3.35 -2.32 -9.91
N TYR A 252 -3.55 -1.37 -10.82
CA TYR A 252 -4.37 -1.54 -12.02
C TYR A 252 -3.54 -1.68 -13.31
N ALA A 253 -2.32 -1.16 -13.37
CA ALA A 253 -1.40 -1.35 -14.50
C ALA A 253 -1.04 -2.83 -14.75
N GLY A 254 -1.02 -3.66 -13.70
CA GLY A 254 -0.83 -5.11 -13.81
C GLY A 254 -2.07 -5.91 -14.27
N HIS A 255 -3.25 -5.29 -14.27
CA HIS A 255 -4.51 -5.94 -14.64
C HIS A 255 -4.84 -5.82 -16.13
N ASP A 256 -4.47 -4.72 -16.79
CA ASP A 256 -4.71 -4.55 -18.23
C ASP A 256 -3.88 -5.52 -19.09
N ARG A 257 -2.69 -5.95 -18.62
CA ARG A 257 -1.87 -6.93 -19.35
C ARG A 257 -2.41 -8.37 -19.27
N ARG A 258 -3.28 -8.68 -18.30
CA ARG A 258 -3.86 -10.03 -18.13
C ARG A 258 -5.17 -10.22 -18.90
N GLU A 259 -5.79 -9.15 -19.40
CA GLU A 259 -7.10 -9.24 -20.09
C GLU A 259 -7.03 -9.76 -21.53
N THR A 260 -5.84 -9.98 -22.11
CA THR A 260 -5.66 -10.69 -23.38
C THR A 260 -5.59 -12.22 -23.25
N ALA A 261 -5.69 -12.76 -22.03
CA ALA A 261 -5.75 -14.21 -21.81
C ALA A 261 -6.88 -14.56 -20.82
N LEU A 262 -8.11 -14.65 -21.32
CA LEU A 262 -9.13 -15.48 -20.68
C LEU A 262 -8.76 -16.95 -20.90
N PRO A 263 -8.93 -17.80 -19.89
CA PRO A 263 -10.08 -18.69 -19.97
C PRO A 263 -10.97 -18.68 -18.73
N LEU A 264 -12.26 -18.82 -19.03
CA LEU A 264 -13.35 -19.30 -18.19
C LEU A 264 -12.89 -20.26 -17.08
N VAL A 265 -13.22 -19.96 -15.82
CA VAL A 265 -13.47 -21.03 -14.84
C VAL A 265 -14.73 -20.71 -14.05
N SER A 266 -15.69 -21.59 -14.26
CA SER A 266 -17.04 -21.64 -13.74
C SER A 266 -17.08 -22.02 -12.26
N GLU A 267 -18.15 -21.59 -11.60
CA GLU A 267 -18.85 -22.20 -10.47
C GLU A 267 -18.35 -23.60 -10.06
N ALA A 268 -17.53 -23.69 -9.02
CA ALA A 268 -17.45 -24.78 -8.03
C ALA A 268 -16.11 -24.75 -7.29
N MET A 269 -16.00 -24.08 -6.13
CA MET A 269 -15.01 -24.44 -5.10
C MET A 269 -15.53 -24.06 -3.71
N GLY A 270 -16.58 -24.76 -3.27
CA GLY A 270 -16.75 -25.05 -1.86
C GLY A 270 -16.03 -26.36 -1.59
N HIS A 271 -14.74 -26.32 -1.23
CA HIS A 271 -14.02 -27.31 -0.42
C HIS A 271 -12.53 -26.92 -0.41
N ASP A 272 -12.05 -26.60 0.79
CA ASP A 272 -10.65 -26.62 1.24
C ASP A 272 -9.76 -25.35 1.25
N PHE A 273 -10.32 -24.20 1.66
CA PHE A 273 -9.56 -22.96 1.88
C PHE A 273 -8.58 -23.00 3.07
N MET A 274 -8.71 -23.95 4.01
CA MET A 274 -7.80 -24.05 5.16
C MET A 274 -6.38 -24.44 4.75
N HIS A 275 -6.22 -25.15 3.61
CA HIS A 275 -4.91 -25.44 3.05
C HIS A 275 -4.28 -24.25 2.30
N ALA A 276 -5.08 -23.26 1.89
CA ALA A 276 -4.59 -22.01 1.29
C ALA A 276 -4.10 -21.00 2.34
N LEU A 277 -4.51 -21.16 3.60
CA LEU A 277 -4.05 -20.35 4.72
C LEU A 277 -2.71 -20.85 5.25
N SER A 278 -1.82 -19.93 5.58
CA SER A 278 -0.58 -20.21 6.31
C SER A 278 -0.91 -20.79 7.70
N PRO A 279 0.05 -21.46 8.38
CA PRO A 279 -0.15 -21.97 9.73
C PRO A 279 -0.67 -20.90 10.69
N ARG A 280 -0.16 -19.67 10.57
CA ARG A 280 -0.55 -18.54 11.42
C ARG A 280 -1.93 -18.00 11.09
N GLU A 281 -2.26 -17.93 9.80
CA GLU A 281 -3.58 -17.53 9.34
C GLU A 281 -4.66 -18.54 9.77
N ARG A 282 -4.34 -19.85 9.80
CA ARG A 282 -5.25 -20.89 10.31
C ARG A 282 -5.55 -20.72 11.80
N GLU A 283 -4.55 -20.42 12.62
CA GLU A 283 -4.73 -20.17 14.06
C GLU A 283 -5.62 -18.95 14.31
N ILE A 284 -5.38 -17.86 13.57
CA ILE A 284 -6.16 -16.63 13.63
C ILE A 284 -7.58 -16.87 13.11
N ALA A 285 -7.75 -17.59 11.99
CA ALA A 285 -9.06 -17.96 11.46
C ALA A 285 -9.85 -18.82 12.46
N ALA A 286 -9.23 -19.80 13.12
CA ALA A 286 -9.88 -20.63 14.14
C ALA A 286 -10.39 -19.79 15.32
N GLN A 287 -9.58 -18.86 15.81
CA GLN A 287 -9.96 -17.88 16.83
C GLN A 287 -11.08 -16.94 16.34
N ILE A 288 -11.09 -16.57 15.06
CA ILE A 288 -12.17 -15.78 14.46
C ILE A 288 -13.50 -16.53 14.52
N LEU A 289 -13.47 -17.80 14.11
CA LEU A 289 -14.63 -18.70 14.08
C LEU A 289 -15.14 -19.04 15.48
N ALA A 290 -14.25 -19.10 16.47
CA ALA A 290 -14.59 -19.22 17.89
C ALA A 290 -15.23 -17.93 18.47
N GLY A 291 -15.32 -16.85 17.70
CA GLY A 291 -15.94 -15.60 18.11
C GLY A 291 -15.01 -14.62 18.85
N SER A 292 -13.72 -14.91 18.94
CA SER A 292 -12.75 -14.09 19.67
C SER A 292 -12.50 -12.73 19.01
N SER A 293 -12.72 -11.62 19.72
CA SER A 293 -12.42 -10.28 19.18
C SER A 293 -10.94 -10.12 18.78
N ASP A 294 -10.63 -9.27 17.81
CA ASP A 294 -9.25 -9.04 17.33
C ASP A 294 -8.26 -8.73 18.48
N LYS A 295 -8.71 -8.03 19.54
CA LYS A 295 -7.92 -7.77 20.76
C LYS A 295 -7.70 -9.03 21.61
N GLN A 296 -8.69 -9.91 21.66
CA GLN A 296 -8.58 -11.21 22.33
C GLN A 296 -7.64 -12.14 21.55
N ILE A 297 -7.75 -12.18 20.22
CA ILE A 297 -6.84 -12.93 19.35
C ILE A 297 -5.40 -12.45 19.54
N ALA A 298 -5.19 -11.13 19.58
CA ALA A 298 -3.87 -10.54 19.80
C ALA A 298 -3.29 -10.96 21.16
N ARG A 299 -4.12 -10.97 22.20
CA ARG A 299 -3.74 -11.38 23.55
C ARG A 299 -3.41 -12.87 23.63
N ASP A 300 -4.27 -13.71 23.08
CA ASP A 300 -4.17 -15.17 23.17
C ASP A 300 -3.00 -15.71 22.33
N LEU A 301 -2.70 -15.06 21.19
CA LEU A 301 -1.62 -15.45 20.29
C LEU A 301 -0.31 -14.69 20.55
N GLY A 302 -0.27 -13.80 21.55
CA GLY A 302 0.92 -13.03 21.94
C GLY A 302 1.42 -12.02 20.89
N ILE A 303 0.63 -11.72 19.85
CA ILE A 303 0.99 -10.83 18.73
C ILE A 303 0.31 -9.47 18.84
N SER A 304 0.83 -8.48 18.11
CA SER A 304 0.24 -7.15 18.13
C SER A 304 -1.16 -7.14 17.51
N TYR A 305 -2.01 -6.22 17.96
CA TYR A 305 -3.35 -6.02 17.38
C TYR A 305 -3.28 -5.77 15.86
N TRP A 306 -2.26 -5.04 15.38
CA TRP A 306 -2.05 -4.78 13.96
C TRP A 306 -1.61 -6.02 13.17
N THR A 307 -0.79 -6.89 13.76
CA THR A 307 -0.43 -8.19 13.17
C THR A 307 -1.67 -9.08 13.01
N VAL A 308 -2.58 -9.06 13.99
CA VAL A 308 -3.88 -9.72 13.87
C VAL A 308 -4.70 -9.10 12.73
N ARG A 309 -4.73 -7.77 12.58
CA ARG A 309 -5.48 -7.13 11.48
C ARG A 309 -4.91 -7.45 10.11
N SER A 310 -3.60 -7.43 9.95
CA SER A 310 -2.92 -7.79 8.69
C SER A 310 -3.21 -9.23 8.29
N HIS A 311 -3.09 -10.19 9.22
CA HIS A 311 -3.46 -11.57 8.94
C HIS A 311 -4.96 -11.75 8.67
N ILE A 312 -5.84 -10.99 9.33
CA ILE A 312 -7.28 -10.99 9.01
C ILE A 312 -7.53 -10.52 7.58
N GLU A 313 -6.82 -9.48 7.13
CA GLU A 313 -6.89 -9.00 5.75
C GLU A 313 -6.40 -10.06 4.76
N GLN A 314 -5.26 -10.72 5.04
CA GLN A 314 -4.76 -11.82 4.20
C GLN A 314 -5.70 -13.03 4.20
N ILE A 315 -6.31 -13.38 5.33
CA ILE A 315 -7.32 -14.45 5.43
C ILE A 315 -8.52 -14.10 4.54
N PHE A 316 -9.02 -12.87 4.60
CA PHE A 316 -10.12 -12.41 3.75
C PHE A 316 -9.77 -12.47 2.27
N THR A 317 -8.57 -12.03 1.90
CA THR A 317 -8.06 -12.12 0.52
C THR A 317 -7.96 -13.57 0.05
N LYS A 318 -7.38 -14.47 0.84
CA LYS A 318 -7.15 -15.88 0.47
C LYS A 318 -8.41 -16.74 0.50
N THR A 319 -9.36 -16.43 1.38
CA THR A 319 -10.65 -17.14 1.46
C THR A 319 -11.76 -16.51 0.62
N GLY A 320 -11.52 -15.34 0.03
CA GLY A 320 -12.53 -14.55 -0.66
C GLY A 320 -13.66 -14.06 0.26
N ALA A 321 -13.45 -14.06 1.58
CA ALA A 321 -14.42 -13.58 2.55
C ALA A 321 -14.38 -12.06 2.64
N LEU A 322 -15.55 -11.41 2.58
CA LEU A 322 -15.66 -9.96 2.54
C LEU A 322 -15.53 -9.30 3.92
N ASN A 323 -15.78 -10.06 4.98
CA ASN A 323 -15.70 -9.61 6.36
C ASN A 323 -15.81 -10.81 7.30
N ARG A 324 -15.66 -10.54 8.60
CA ARG A 324 -15.73 -11.56 9.64
C ARG A 324 -17.03 -12.36 9.66
N ARG A 325 -18.19 -11.72 9.42
CA ARG A 325 -19.48 -12.43 9.34
C ARG A 325 -19.57 -13.29 8.09
N ASP A 326 -19.06 -12.82 6.94
CA ASP A 326 -19.02 -13.61 5.71
C ASP A 326 -18.07 -14.81 5.86
N LEU A 327 -16.90 -14.61 6.48
CA LEU A 327 -15.99 -15.68 6.86
C LEU A 327 -16.71 -16.69 7.78
N MET A 328 -17.36 -16.22 8.85
CA MET A 328 -18.14 -17.10 9.74
C MET A 328 -19.29 -17.81 9.01
N ALA A 329 -20.04 -17.15 8.12
CA ALA A 329 -21.14 -17.74 7.38
C ALA A 329 -20.65 -18.83 6.40
N ARG A 330 -19.47 -18.65 5.80
CA ARG A 330 -18.82 -19.64 4.92
C ARG A 330 -18.30 -20.87 5.66
N PHE A 331 -18.00 -20.73 6.96
CA PHE A 331 -17.46 -21.80 7.81
C PHE A 331 -18.49 -22.46 8.74
N ILE A 332 -19.48 -21.71 9.22
CA ILE A 332 -20.58 -22.14 10.12
C ILE A 332 -21.83 -22.50 9.30
N GLY A 333 -21.86 -22.20 7.99
CA GLY A 333 -22.86 -22.68 7.04
C GLY A 333 -22.74 -24.17 6.75
N LYS A 334 -22.88 -24.99 7.80
CA LYS A 334 -23.43 -26.36 7.83
C LYS A 334 -24.16 -26.54 9.15
#